data_AF-A0AAV4ERB8-F1
#
_entry.id   AF-A0AAV4ERB8-F1
#
_cell.length_a   1.000
_cell.length_b   1.000
_cell.length_c   1.000
_cell.angle_alpha   90.00
_cell.angle_beta   90.00
_cell.angle_gamma   90.00
#
_symmetry.space_group_name_H-M   'P 1'
#
loop_
_entity.id
_entity.type
_entity.pdbx_description
1 polymer ?
#
loop_
_entity_poly.entity_id
_entity_poly.type
_entity_poly.pdbx_seq_one_letter_code
_entity_poly.pdbx_strand_id
1 'polypeptide(L)'
;NCPPSWYEIKSSETCIKVFVEKLNWHDARNVCKSVGGDLARVTWVKMRGHLQRQLDRSGSKIAWIGMHDKGLDSEQKPRHTDLISRQPATYGPNRMCPEFRAKAHKKAARGRCLHRKSFVCEFAPGCSSLSCEPGYIKATSSRTCVKPFNELKAWTDARTVCKKDGGDLVKILDQHANTFVQGR
;
A
#
# COMPACT_ATOMS: atom_id res chain seq x y z
N ASN A 1 6.22 -5.63 19.48
CA ASN A 1 7.68 -5.39 19.42
C ASN A 1 8.17 -5.57 17.98
N CYS A 2 9.05 -4.70 17.47
CA CYS A 2 9.55 -4.79 16.09
C CYS A 2 10.62 -5.87 15.92
N PRO A 3 10.74 -6.51 14.74
CA PRO A 3 11.85 -7.42 14.47
C PRO A 3 13.22 -6.70 14.51
N PRO A 4 14.33 -7.44 14.64
CA PRO A 4 15.67 -6.84 14.60
C PRO A 4 15.89 -5.98 13.34
N SER A 5 16.54 -4.83 13.52
CA SER A 5 16.78 -3.83 12.47
C SER A 5 15.52 -3.11 11.92
N TRP A 6 14.38 -3.24 12.58
CA TRP A 6 13.19 -2.42 12.34
C TRP A 6 12.99 -1.40 13.45
N TYR A 7 12.49 -0.22 13.09
CA TYR A 7 12.25 0.89 14.00
C TYR A 7 10.78 1.05 14.30
N GLU A 8 10.44 1.04 15.58
CA GLU A 8 9.06 1.24 16.02
C GLU A 8 8.64 2.71 15.91
N ILE A 9 7.49 2.93 15.28
CA ILE A 9 6.75 4.19 15.32
C ILE A 9 5.75 4.08 16.46
N LYS A 10 6.16 4.52 17.66
CA LYS A 10 5.37 4.46 18.90
C LYS A 10 3.93 5.01 18.78
N SER A 11 3.67 5.91 17.84
CA SER A 11 2.35 6.53 17.65
C SER A 11 1.40 5.75 16.74
N SER A 12 1.84 4.67 16.09
CA SER A 12 1.03 3.94 15.11
C SER A 12 1.16 2.43 15.18
N GLU A 13 1.88 1.88 16.16
CA GLU A 13 2.14 0.43 16.30
C GLU A 13 2.74 -0.20 15.02
N THR A 14 3.36 0.63 14.18
CA THR A 14 4.00 0.22 12.94
C THR A 14 5.51 0.28 13.09
N CYS A 15 6.18 -0.74 12.60
CA CYS A 15 7.60 -0.79 12.40
C CYS A 15 7.96 -0.33 10.99
N ILE A 16 9.09 0.35 10.85
CA ILE A 16 9.65 0.70 9.55
C ILE A 16 11.09 0.22 9.43
N LYS A 17 11.52 -0.06 8.20
CA LYS A 17 12.92 -0.38 7.89
C LYS A 17 13.33 0.31 6.61
N VAL A 18 14.49 0.96 6.66
CA VAL A 18 15.14 1.55 5.48
C VAL A 18 16.04 0.49 4.86
N PHE A 19 15.80 0.18 3.59
CA PHE A 19 16.68 -0.63 2.78
C PHE A 19 17.52 0.30 1.90
N VAL A 20 18.85 0.26 2.10
CA VAL A 20 19.80 1.12 1.35
C VAL A 20 20.05 0.62 -0.07
N GLU A 21 19.66 -0.61 -0.37
CA GLU A 21 19.72 -1.17 -1.71
C GLU A 21 18.89 -0.32 -2.69
N LYS A 22 19.46 -0.07 -3.87
CA LYS A 22 18.82 0.76 -4.88
C LYS A 22 17.99 -0.09 -5.83
N LEU A 23 16.67 -0.01 -5.71
CA LEU A 23 15.72 -0.72 -6.57
C LEU A 23 14.76 0.25 -7.26
N ASN A 24 14.17 -0.18 -8.37
CA ASN A 24 13.02 0.53 -8.93
C ASN A 24 11.81 0.36 -7.99
N TRP A 25 10.78 1.18 -8.17
CA TRP A 25 9.67 1.21 -7.22
C TRP A 25 8.92 -0.13 -7.11
N HIS A 26 8.79 -0.87 -8.21
CA HIS A 26 8.06 -2.15 -8.24
C HIS A 26 8.86 -3.24 -7.51
N ASP A 27 10.15 -3.34 -7.80
CA ASP A 27 11.04 -4.31 -7.13
C ASP A 27 11.15 -4.00 -5.63
N ALA A 28 11.28 -2.73 -5.26
CA ALA A 28 11.26 -2.30 -3.87
C ALA A 28 9.98 -2.72 -3.15
N ARG A 29 8.82 -2.58 -3.81
CA ARG A 29 7.53 -3.04 -3.26
C ARG A 29 7.50 -4.55 -3.07
N ASN A 30 8.02 -5.32 -4.03
CA ASN A 30 8.08 -6.76 -3.94
C ASN A 30 8.95 -7.23 -2.76
N VAL A 31 10.08 -6.55 -2.51
CA VAL A 31 10.91 -6.81 -1.32
C VAL A 31 10.14 -6.50 -0.03
N CYS A 32 9.42 -5.37 0.04
CA CYS A 32 8.61 -5.07 1.22
C CYS A 32 7.53 -6.13 1.48
N LYS A 33 6.90 -6.65 0.42
CA LYS A 33 5.93 -7.75 0.50
C LYS A 33 6.57 -9.06 0.96
N SER A 34 7.76 -9.39 0.47
CA SER A 34 8.44 -10.65 0.85
C SER A 34 8.88 -10.66 2.31
N VAL A 35 9.03 -9.49 2.96
CA VAL A 35 9.30 -9.37 4.39
C VAL A 35 8.04 -9.16 5.24
N GLY A 36 6.86 -9.42 4.68
CA GLY A 36 5.58 -9.37 5.39
C GLY A 36 4.98 -7.96 5.55
N GLY A 37 5.51 -6.96 4.83
CA GLY A 37 5.06 -5.58 4.85
C GLY A 37 4.59 -5.06 3.48
N ASP A 38 4.57 -3.74 3.32
CA ASP A 38 4.47 -3.06 2.02
C ASP A 38 5.36 -1.79 2.10
N LEU A 39 5.49 -1.04 1.01
CA LEU A 39 6.18 0.25 1.05
C LEU A 39 5.49 1.19 2.03
N ALA A 40 6.29 1.88 2.85
CA ALA A 40 5.80 2.71 3.94
C ALA A 40 4.90 3.85 3.44
N ARG A 41 3.73 4.02 4.04
CA ARG A 41 2.78 5.08 3.72
C ARG A 41 2.98 6.22 4.70
N VAL A 42 3.54 7.34 4.24
CA VAL A 42 3.81 8.49 5.13
C VAL A 42 2.50 9.27 5.40
N THR A 43 1.67 8.77 6.31
CA THR A 43 0.36 9.34 6.66
C THR A 43 0.39 10.41 7.75
N TRP A 44 1.51 10.59 8.47
CA TRP A 44 1.59 11.48 9.64
C TRP A 44 2.89 12.29 9.73
N VAL A 45 2.78 13.50 10.30
CA VAL A 45 3.92 14.42 10.51
C VAL A 45 5.00 13.81 11.41
N LYS A 46 4.62 13.05 12.45
CA LYS A 46 5.59 12.39 13.36
C LYS A 46 6.39 11.30 12.65
N MET A 47 5.77 10.52 11.77
CA MET A 47 6.45 9.50 10.96
C MET A 47 7.45 10.13 9.99
N ARG A 48 7.12 11.31 9.41
CA ARG A 48 8.04 12.04 8.54
C ARG A 48 9.36 12.38 9.23
N GLY A 49 9.31 12.91 10.45
CA GLY A 49 10.53 13.26 11.20
C GLY A 49 11.36 12.03 11.58
N HIS A 50 10.69 10.92 11.93
CA HIS A 50 11.38 9.66 12.18
C HIS A 50 12.05 9.13 10.91
N LEU A 51 11.32 9.10 9.79
CA LEU A 51 11.81 8.64 8.50
C LEU A 51 12.99 9.47 7.99
N GLN A 52 12.92 10.79 8.12
CA GLN A 52 14.02 11.69 7.79
C GLN A 52 15.31 11.30 8.54
N ARG A 53 15.23 11.14 9.87
CA ARG A 53 16.39 10.73 10.68
C ARG A 53 16.95 9.37 10.26
N GLN A 54 16.10 8.39 9.96
CA GLN A 54 16.58 7.07 9.54
C GLN A 54 17.25 7.11 8.16
N LEU A 55 16.70 7.90 7.24
CA LEU A 55 17.32 8.10 5.94
C LEU A 55 18.68 8.81 6.05
N ASP A 56 18.76 9.88 6.85
CA ASP A 56 20.02 10.60 7.10
C ASP A 56 21.08 9.67 7.71
N ARG A 57 20.72 8.85 8.69
CA ARG A 57 21.63 7.84 9.29
C ARG A 57 22.10 6.78 8.31
N SER A 58 21.26 6.41 7.35
CA SER A 58 21.57 5.43 6.31
C SER A 58 22.37 6.02 5.12
N GLY A 59 22.65 7.32 5.11
CA GLY A 59 23.27 8.02 3.99
C GLY A 59 22.35 8.21 2.77
N SER A 60 21.06 7.85 2.88
CA SER A 60 20.08 7.98 1.81
C SER A 60 19.39 9.33 1.84
N LYS A 61 19.37 10.05 0.71
CA LYS A 61 18.68 11.35 0.60
C LYS A 61 17.24 11.23 0.09
N ILE A 62 16.93 10.15 -0.62
CA ILE A 62 15.65 9.92 -1.29
C ILE A 62 15.34 8.43 -1.21
N ALA A 63 14.10 8.06 -0.90
CA ALA A 63 13.66 6.67 -0.89
C ALA A 63 12.26 6.48 -1.49
N TRP A 64 11.99 5.29 -2.03
CA TRP A 64 10.65 4.89 -2.43
C TRP A 64 9.74 4.68 -1.21
N ILE A 65 8.49 5.11 -1.35
CA ILE A 65 7.43 4.96 -0.36
C ILE A 65 6.12 4.51 -1.03
N GLY A 66 5.16 4.07 -0.23
CA GLY A 66 3.86 3.59 -0.67
C GLY A 66 2.91 4.73 -1.06
N MET A 67 1.90 4.41 -1.87
CA MET A 67 0.82 5.35 -2.21
C MET A 67 -0.08 5.59 -0.99
N HIS A 68 -0.48 6.85 -0.76
CA HIS A 68 -1.48 7.20 0.25
C HIS A 68 -2.89 7.03 -0.34
N ASP A 69 -3.85 6.44 0.40
CA ASP A 69 -5.24 6.23 -0.06
C ASP A 69 -5.99 7.53 -0.45
N LYS A 70 -5.56 8.68 0.09
CA LYS A 70 -5.90 9.96 -0.50
C LYS A 70 -4.85 10.18 -1.57
N GLY A 71 -5.13 9.69 -2.77
CA GLY A 71 -4.32 9.97 -3.95
C GLY A 71 -3.94 11.43 -3.90
N LEU A 72 -2.64 11.70 -3.84
CA LEU A 72 -2.08 13.05 -3.90
C LEU A 72 -2.87 13.82 -4.96
N ASP A 73 -3.63 14.82 -4.50
CA ASP A 73 -4.73 15.47 -5.23
C ASP A 73 -4.54 15.38 -6.74
N SER A 74 -5.31 14.48 -7.34
CA SER A 74 -5.46 14.34 -8.78
C SER A 74 -6.94 14.49 -9.01
N GLU A 75 -7.34 15.66 -9.51
CA GLU A 75 -8.65 15.97 -10.06
C GLU A 75 -9.00 15.15 -11.32
N GLN A 76 -8.68 13.86 -11.30
CA GLN A 76 -9.17 12.92 -12.28
C GLN A 76 -9.59 11.66 -11.54
N LYS A 77 -10.84 11.69 -11.10
CA LYS A 77 -11.63 10.46 -10.97
C LYS A 77 -11.68 9.83 -12.36
N PRO A 78 -11.12 8.62 -12.59
CA PRO A 78 -11.40 7.92 -13.82
C PRO A 78 -12.89 7.57 -13.81
N ARG A 79 -13.62 7.99 -14.86
CA ARG A 79 -15.02 7.58 -15.05
C ARG A 79 -15.05 6.07 -15.29
N HIS A 80 -16.07 5.42 -14.73
CA HIS A 80 -16.22 3.96 -14.61
C HIS A 80 -16.34 3.19 -15.95
N THR A 81 -16.17 3.83 -17.11
CA THR A 81 -16.51 3.25 -18.42
C THR A 81 -15.31 2.77 -19.26
N ASP A 82 -14.07 3.05 -18.86
CA ASP A 82 -12.91 2.72 -19.72
C ASP A 82 -12.18 1.41 -19.33
N LEU A 83 -12.78 0.56 -18.48
CA LEU A 83 -12.07 -0.56 -17.82
C LEU A 83 -12.14 -1.93 -18.52
N ILE A 84 -12.66 -2.05 -19.75
CA ILE A 84 -12.79 -3.37 -20.41
C ILE A 84 -11.80 -3.59 -21.56
N SER A 85 -11.06 -2.57 -22.00
CA SER A 85 -10.11 -2.79 -23.10
C SER A 85 -8.79 -2.06 -22.91
N ARG A 86 -7.89 -2.67 -22.15
CA ARG A 86 -6.45 -2.62 -22.43
C ARG A 86 -5.71 -3.69 -21.61
N GLN A 87 -4.95 -4.49 -22.34
CA GLN A 87 -3.86 -5.38 -21.90
C GLN A 87 -3.03 -4.80 -20.75
N PRO A 88 -2.31 -5.65 -19.97
CA PRO A 88 -1.46 -5.20 -18.88
C PRO A 88 -0.59 -4.05 -19.35
N ALA A 89 -0.84 -2.86 -18.82
CA ALA A 89 -0.23 -1.63 -19.30
C ALA A 89 1.28 -1.81 -19.34
N THR A 90 1.82 -2.00 -20.53
CA THR A 90 3.25 -2.00 -20.82
C THR A 90 3.86 -0.82 -20.10
N TYR A 91 4.74 -1.09 -19.13
CA TYR A 91 5.31 -0.10 -18.21
C TYR A 91 5.96 1.07 -18.98
N GLY A 92 5.21 2.14 -19.20
CA GLY A 92 5.74 3.31 -19.89
C GLY A 92 6.84 3.99 -19.08
N PRO A 93 7.93 4.47 -19.71
CA PRO A 93 9.12 5.01 -19.03
C PRO A 93 8.88 6.32 -18.25
N ASN A 94 7.71 6.94 -18.40
CA ASN A 94 7.41 8.26 -17.84
C ASN A 94 6.48 8.25 -16.63
N ARG A 95 6.17 7.08 -16.06
CA ARG A 95 5.32 6.98 -14.86
C ARG A 95 6.07 7.49 -13.63
N MET A 96 5.39 8.29 -12.81
CA MET A 96 5.94 8.83 -11.57
C MET A 96 5.39 8.08 -10.35
N CYS A 97 6.28 7.58 -9.51
CA CYS A 97 5.99 6.82 -8.30
C CYS A 97 6.27 7.64 -7.04
N PRO A 98 5.54 7.40 -5.93
CA PRO A 98 5.74 8.13 -4.68
C PRO A 98 7.15 7.93 -4.12
N GLU A 99 7.80 9.04 -3.78
CA GLU A 99 9.11 9.04 -3.11
C GLU A 99 9.11 9.99 -1.91
N PHE A 100 9.96 9.68 -0.95
CA PHE A 100 10.27 10.55 0.17
C PHE A 100 11.62 11.20 -0.05
N ARG A 101 11.71 12.50 0.21
CA ARG A 101 12.96 13.28 0.13
C ARG A 101 13.26 13.84 1.51
N ALA A 102 14.37 13.42 2.13
CA ALA A 102 14.70 13.75 3.51
C ALA A 102 14.80 15.27 3.76
N LYS A 103 15.35 16.01 2.80
CA LYS A 103 15.54 17.47 2.89
C LYS A 103 14.41 18.31 2.28
N ALA A 104 13.35 17.68 1.76
CA ALA A 104 12.26 18.44 1.15
C ALA A 104 11.26 18.90 2.22
N HIS A 105 10.80 20.16 2.13
CA HIS A 105 9.74 20.68 3.00
C HIS A 105 8.33 20.27 2.54
N LYS A 106 8.16 19.88 1.26
CA LYS A 106 6.85 19.51 0.69
C LYS A 106 6.42 18.08 1.09
N LYS A 107 5.12 17.91 1.35
CA LYS A 107 4.49 16.66 1.83
C LYS A 107 4.52 15.52 0.80
N ALA A 108 4.49 15.84 -0.49
CA ALA A 108 4.37 14.89 -1.58
C ALA A 108 5.49 15.06 -2.61
N ALA A 109 6.23 13.98 -2.89
CA ALA A 109 7.19 13.94 -3.99
C ALA A 109 6.95 12.68 -4.84
N ARG A 110 7.21 12.79 -6.14
CA ARG A 110 7.17 11.67 -7.06
C ARG A 110 8.46 11.64 -7.88
N GLY A 111 8.93 10.45 -8.25
CA GLY A 111 10.09 10.25 -9.11
C GLY A 111 9.79 9.20 -10.19
N ARG A 112 10.58 9.13 -11.26
CA ARG A 112 10.39 8.12 -12.31
C ARG A 112 10.48 6.72 -11.72
N CYS A 113 9.44 5.90 -11.88
CA CYS A 113 9.32 4.59 -11.21
C CYS A 113 10.50 3.65 -11.49
N LEU A 114 11.12 3.77 -12.67
CA LEU A 114 12.26 2.96 -13.10
C LEU A 114 13.60 3.36 -12.45
N HIS A 115 13.68 4.54 -11.81
CA HIS A 115 14.92 4.95 -11.15
C HIS A 115 15.21 4.07 -9.93
N ARG A 116 16.47 3.74 -9.74
CA ARG A 116 16.92 2.94 -8.60
C ARG A 116 17.19 3.84 -7.39
N LYS A 117 16.52 3.57 -6.27
CA LYS A 117 16.63 4.34 -5.01
C LYS A 117 16.53 3.40 -3.82
N SER A 118 17.00 3.83 -2.66
CA SER A 118 16.65 3.16 -1.41
C SER A 118 15.14 3.17 -1.21
N PHE A 119 14.65 2.36 -0.30
CA PHE A 119 13.21 2.21 -0.09
C PHE A 119 12.91 1.91 1.36
N VAL A 120 11.66 2.17 1.75
CA VAL A 120 11.24 2.10 3.14
C VAL A 120 10.06 1.16 3.19
N CYS A 121 10.20 0.08 3.95
CA CYS A 121 9.09 -0.83 4.21
C CYS A 121 8.43 -0.47 5.54
N GLU A 122 7.11 -0.66 5.60
CA GLU A 122 6.34 -0.66 6.84
C GLU A 122 5.81 -2.07 7.13
N PHE A 123 5.77 -2.40 8.40
CA PHE A 123 5.27 -3.65 8.94
C PHE A 123 4.53 -3.33 10.25
N ALA A 124 3.35 -3.91 10.50
CA ALA A 124 2.63 -3.71 11.75
C ALA A 124 2.63 -5.03 12.54
N PRO A 125 3.51 -5.20 13.56
CA PRO A 125 3.54 -6.39 14.40
C PRO A 125 2.28 -6.40 15.28
N GLY A 126 1.29 -7.16 14.86
CA GLY A 126 -0.06 -7.19 15.45
C GLY A 126 -1.12 -7.38 14.38
N CYS A 127 -0.86 -6.91 13.15
CA CYS A 127 -1.64 -7.26 11.96
C CYS A 127 -1.08 -8.48 11.20
N SER A 128 -0.17 -9.23 11.82
CA SER A 128 0.41 -10.46 11.24
C SER A 128 -0.61 -11.60 11.22
N SER A 129 -1.49 -11.63 12.21
CA SER A 129 -2.66 -12.51 12.25
C SER A 129 -3.93 -11.71 12.00
N LEU A 130 -4.10 -11.19 10.78
CA LEU A 130 -5.47 -11.04 10.30
C LEU A 130 -6.05 -12.48 10.26
N SER A 131 -6.72 -12.86 11.35
CA SER A 131 -7.51 -14.06 11.47
C SER A 131 -8.88 -13.68 10.97
N CYS A 132 -9.19 -14.09 9.76
CA CYS A 132 -10.50 -13.86 9.19
C CYS A 132 -11.52 -14.74 9.91
N GLU A 133 -12.72 -14.21 10.16
CA GLU A 133 -13.82 -15.04 10.66
C GLU A 133 -14.12 -16.19 9.68
N PRO A 134 -14.71 -17.30 10.17
CA PRO A 134 -15.10 -18.39 9.29
C PRO A 134 -15.92 -17.90 8.08
N GLY A 135 -15.48 -18.26 6.88
CA GLY A 135 -16.11 -17.84 5.61
C GLY A 135 -15.53 -16.58 4.99
N TYR A 136 -14.63 -15.86 5.69
CA TYR A 136 -13.86 -14.77 5.12
C TYR A 136 -12.49 -15.26 4.60
N ILE A 137 -12.12 -14.79 3.42
CA ILE A 137 -10.85 -15.11 2.76
C ILE A 137 -9.88 -13.95 2.94
N LYS A 138 -8.62 -14.29 3.26
CA LYS A 138 -7.56 -13.31 3.50
C LYS A 138 -6.99 -12.79 2.19
N ALA A 139 -7.28 -11.53 1.86
CA ALA A 139 -6.62 -10.82 0.78
C ALA A 139 -5.23 -10.35 1.25
N THR A 140 -4.21 -11.16 1.01
CA THR A 140 -2.81 -10.92 1.42
C THR A 140 -2.23 -9.62 0.87
N SER A 141 -2.70 -9.14 -0.28
CA SER A 141 -2.21 -7.89 -0.90
C SER A 141 -2.74 -6.62 -0.24
N SER A 142 -3.97 -6.64 0.29
CA SER A 142 -4.62 -5.48 0.92
C SER A 142 -4.72 -5.58 2.44
N ARG A 143 -4.32 -6.72 3.03
CA ARG A 143 -4.49 -7.02 4.46
C ARG A 143 -5.95 -6.87 4.91
N THR A 144 -6.89 -7.29 4.06
CA THR A 144 -8.34 -7.28 4.33
C THR A 144 -8.91 -8.70 4.28
N CYS A 145 -9.97 -8.94 5.02
CA CYS A 145 -10.79 -10.14 4.90
C CYS A 145 -11.94 -9.86 3.92
N VAL A 146 -12.19 -10.74 2.97
CA VAL A 146 -13.26 -10.60 1.98
C VAL A 146 -14.11 -11.87 1.95
N LYS A 147 -15.42 -11.72 1.87
CA LYS A 147 -16.36 -12.84 1.80
C LYS A 147 -17.24 -12.68 0.57
N PRO A 148 -17.18 -13.61 -0.40
CA PRO A 148 -18.07 -13.59 -1.55
C PRO A 148 -19.48 -14.02 -1.12
N PHE A 149 -20.49 -13.42 -1.74
CA PHE A 149 -21.88 -13.83 -1.63
C PHE A 149 -22.39 -14.19 -3.03
N ASN A 150 -23.00 -15.36 -3.17
CA ASN A 150 -23.54 -15.83 -4.47
C ASN A 150 -24.95 -15.28 -4.76
N GLU A 151 -25.61 -14.71 -3.77
CA GLU A 151 -26.96 -14.14 -3.92
C GLU A 151 -26.90 -12.79 -4.65
N LEU A 152 -27.60 -12.70 -5.77
CA LEU A 152 -27.79 -11.44 -6.49
C LEU A 152 -28.73 -10.53 -5.70
N LYS A 153 -28.26 -9.32 -5.41
CA LYS A 153 -29.03 -8.28 -4.69
C LYS A 153 -28.80 -6.91 -5.32
N ALA A 154 -29.75 -6.00 -5.13
CA ALA A 154 -29.53 -4.59 -5.46
C ALA A 154 -28.37 -4.04 -4.62
N TRP A 155 -27.66 -3.02 -5.13
CA TRP A 155 -26.46 -2.49 -4.51
C TRP A 155 -26.66 -2.08 -3.03
N THR A 156 -27.80 -1.44 -2.72
CA THR A 156 -28.17 -1.01 -1.37
C THR A 156 -28.37 -2.20 -0.43
N ASP A 157 -28.97 -3.27 -0.94
CA ASP A 157 -29.30 -4.46 -0.17
C ASP A 157 -28.05 -5.30 0.06
N ALA A 158 -27.20 -5.45 -0.96
CA ALA A 158 -25.89 -6.07 -0.86
C ALA A 158 -25.02 -5.36 0.19
N ARG A 159 -25.01 -4.02 0.18
CA ARG A 159 -24.30 -3.23 1.20
C ARG A 159 -24.85 -3.46 2.60
N THR A 160 -26.16 -3.53 2.73
CA THR A 160 -26.82 -3.76 4.01
C THR A 160 -26.46 -5.14 4.57
N VAL A 161 -26.41 -6.17 3.72
CA VAL A 161 -25.94 -7.51 4.08
C VAL A 161 -24.49 -7.49 4.53
N CYS A 162 -23.58 -6.88 3.77
CA CYS A 162 -22.17 -6.79 4.17
C CYS A 162 -21.99 -6.08 5.51
N LYS A 163 -22.76 -5.02 5.77
CA LYS A 163 -22.77 -4.32 7.07
C LYS A 163 -23.30 -5.16 8.20
N LYS A 164 -24.37 -5.93 7.96
CA LYS A 164 -24.95 -6.85 8.94
C LYS A 164 -23.99 -7.99 9.28
N ASP A 165 -23.15 -8.40 8.35
CA ASP A 165 -22.14 -9.46 8.48
C ASP A 165 -20.79 -8.95 9.05
N GLY A 166 -20.75 -7.72 9.58
CA GLY A 166 -19.57 -7.17 10.26
C GLY A 166 -18.56 -6.44 9.36
N GLY A 167 -18.88 -6.23 8.06
CA GLY A 167 -18.02 -5.58 7.07
C GLY A 167 -18.68 -4.39 6.35
N ASP A 168 -18.24 -4.11 5.13
CA ASP A 168 -18.91 -3.27 4.14
C ASP A 168 -18.53 -3.82 2.75
N LEU A 169 -19.12 -3.29 1.68
CA LEU A 169 -18.76 -3.70 0.31
C LEU A 169 -17.26 -3.53 0.06
N VAL A 170 -16.66 -4.54 -0.56
CA VAL A 170 -15.21 -4.57 -0.82
C VAL A 170 -14.80 -3.40 -1.71
N LYS A 171 -13.74 -2.70 -1.31
CA LYS A 171 -13.06 -1.73 -2.14
C LYS A 171 -11.87 -2.39 -2.81
N ILE A 172 -11.90 -2.49 -4.14
CA ILE A 172 -10.78 -3.05 -4.92
C ILE A 172 -9.69 -1.99 -5.02
N LEU A 173 -8.63 -2.13 -4.22
CA LEU A 173 -7.57 -1.13 -4.06
C LEU A 173 -6.40 -1.32 -5.04
N ASP A 174 -6.24 -2.50 -5.63
CA ASP A 174 -5.26 -2.76 -6.69
C ASP A 174 -5.70 -3.90 -7.61
N GLN A 175 -4.99 -4.08 -8.73
CA GLN A 175 -5.28 -5.12 -9.71
C GLN A 175 -5.13 -6.55 -9.16
N HIS A 176 -4.42 -6.74 -8.03
CA HIS A 176 -4.30 -8.03 -7.34
C HIS A 176 -5.52 -8.34 -6.47
N ALA A 177 -6.14 -7.33 -5.86
CA ALA A 177 -7.46 -7.48 -5.23
C ALA A 177 -8.53 -7.82 -6.28
N ASN A 178 -8.37 -7.36 -7.53
CA ASN A 178 -9.30 -7.66 -8.61
C ASN A 178 -9.19 -9.12 -9.10
N THR A 179 -7.98 -9.68 -9.25
CA THR A 179 -7.81 -11.11 -9.57
C THR A 179 -8.30 -12.03 -8.48
N PHE A 180 -8.29 -11.58 -7.22
CA PHE A 180 -8.86 -12.33 -6.11
C PHE A 180 -10.40 -12.39 -6.16
N VAL A 181 -11.06 -11.28 -6.53
CA VAL A 181 -12.54 -11.23 -6.66
C VAL A 181 -13.02 -11.88 -7.97
N GLN A 182 -12.22 -11.87 -9.03
CA GLN A 182 -12.56 -12.46 -10.33
C GLN A 182 -12.17 -13.96 -10.44
N GLY A 183 -11.49 -14.50 -9.43
CA GLY A 183 -10.83 -15.81 -9.49
C GLY A 183 -11.64 -17.01 -8.98
N ARG A 184 -12.79 -16.81 -8.33
CA ARG A 184 -13.80 -17.84 -8.00
C ARG A 184 -14.97 -17.22 -7.24
#